data_AF-A0A7S1E2P5-F1
#
_entry.id   AF-A0A7S1E2P5-F1
#
_cell.length_a   1.000
_cell.length_b   1.000
_cell.length_c   1.000
_cell.angle_alpha   90.00
_cell.angle_beta   90.00
_cell.angle_gamma   90.00
#
_symmetry.space_group_name_H-M   'P 1'
#
loop_
_entity.id
_entity.type
_entity.pdbx_description
1 polymer ?
#
loop_
_entity_poly.entity_id
_entity_poly.type
_entity_poly.pdbx_seq_one_letter_code
_entity_poly.pdbx_strand_id
1 'polypeptide(L)'
;FFSKSEYQAPHGMIDLSQCTTVKSADLKSKKRNSFEISTPDTTFLLYADTEKEKDDWIGSVGKSIVRCSSTYHRNAGSAQGAQQQQNPNQQQYPLSQQQPYEQDDDDIWSNDGNEYFND
;
A
#
# COMPACT_ATOMS: atom_id res chain seq x y z
N PHE A 1 10.32 20.39 3.13
CA PHE A 1 10.15 21.82 3.41
C PHE A 1 8.95 22.34 2.62
N PHE A 2 8.25 23.36 3.12
CA PHE A 2 7.16 24.03 2.41
C PHE A 2 7.35 25.55 2.48
N SER A 3 6.90 26.28 1.46
CA SER A 3 6.98 27.74 1.39
C SER A 3 5.61 28.34 1.05
N LYS A 4 5.42 29.64 1.32
CA LYS A 4 4.17 30.33 0.93
C LYS A 4 4.14 30.66 -0.56
N SER A 5 5.31 30.76 -1.20
CA SER A 5 5.48 30.99 -2.63
C SER A 5 6.82 30.41 -3.12
N GLU A 6 6.92 30.15 -4.42
CA GLU A 6 8.08 29.56 -5.10
C GLU A 6 9.41 30.27 -4.79
N TYR A 7 9.40 31.61 -4.77
CA TYR A 7 10.61 32.42 -4.58
C TYR A 7 10.90 32.80 -3.12
N GLN A 8 10.17 32.23 -2.15
CA GLN A 8 10.34 32.57 -0.74
C GLN A 8 11.12 31.50 0.01
N ALA A 9 11.90 31.93 1.01
CA ALA A 9 12.56 31.04 1.94
C ALA A 9 11.56 30.01 2.52
N PRO A 10 11.99 28.77 2.79
CA PRO A 10 11.12 27.73 3.31
C PRO A 10 10.45 28.23 4.58
N HIS A 11 9.12 28.25 4.58
CA HIS A 11 8.32 28.69 5.71
C HIS A 11 8.45 27.74 6.88
N GLY A 12 8.68 26.46 6.60
CA GLY A 12 8.97 25.47 7.61
C GLY A 12 9.24 24.09 7.05
N MET A 13 9.38 23.14 7.97
CA MET A 13 9.52 21.72 7.70
C MET A 13 8.38 20.99 8.42
N ILE A 14 7.67 20.15 7.67
CA ILE A 14 6.69 19.21 8.25
C ILE A 14 7.41 17.87 8.37
N ASP A 15 7.46 17.33 9.57
CA ASP A 15 7.94 15.98 9.80
C ASP A 15 6.84 14.98 9.40
N LEU A 16 7.08 14.22 8.34
CA LEU A 16 6.13 13.23 7.83
C LEU A 16 5.93 12.05 8.80
N SER A 17 6.84 11.85 9.77
CA SER A 17 6.69 10.81 10.79
C SER A 17 5.60 11.11 11.80
N GLN A 18 5.32 12.40 12.03
CA GLN A 18 4.27 12.89 12.93
C GLN A 18 2.93 13.10 12.21
N CYS A 19 2.89 12.91 10.89
CA CYS A 19 1.68 13.10 10.12
C CYS A 19 0.76 11.88 10.27
N THR A 20 -0.54 12.12 10.45
CA THR A 20 -1.56 11.07 10.64
C THR A 20 -2.31 10.81 9.34
N THR A 21 -2.65 11.85 8.59
CA THR A 21 -3.46 11.74 7.38
C THR A 21 -3.05 12.76 6.34
N VAL A 22 -3.29 12.41 5.07
CA VAL A 22 -3.22 13.32 3.93
C VAL A 22 -4.44 13.10 3.06
N LYS A 23 -5.14 14.17 2.67
CA LYS A 23 -6.36 14.08 1.84
C LYS A 23 -6.59 15.32 1.00
N SER A 24 -7.36 15.18 -0.07
CA SER A 24 -7.81 16.30 -0.88
C SER A 24 -8.67 17.27 -0.05
N ALA A 25 -8.43 18.56 -0.23
CA ALA A 25 -9.06 19.64 0.52
C ALA A 25 -9.57 20.75 -0.41
N ASP A 26 -9.79 20.46 -1.69
CA ASP A 26 -10.23 21.42 -2.71
C ASP A 26 -11.49 22.20 -2.26
N LEU A 27 -12.47 21.48 -1.70
CA LEU A 27 -13.72 22.05 -1.18
C LEU A 27 -13.54 22.85 0.12
N LYS A 28 -12.60 22.44 0.98
CA LYS A 28 -12.36 23.03 2.30
C LYS A 28 -11.49 24.29 2.21
N SER A 29 -10.47 24.26 1.36
CA SER A 29 -9.54 25.37 1.12
C SER A 29 -10.11 26.43 0.17
N LYS A 30 -11.19 26.10 -0.57
CA LYS A 30 -11.74 26.92 -1.68
C LYS A 30 -10.70 27.26 -2.76
N LYS A 31 -9.65 26.45 -2.85
CA LYS A 31 -8.57 26.56 -3.82
C LYS A 31 -8.49 25.27 -4.60
N ARG A 32 -8.21 25.39 -5.90
CA ARG A 32 -8.01 24.22 -6.77
C ARG A 32 -6.71 23.52 -6.37
N ASN A 33 -6.66 22.22 -6.63
CA ASN A 33 -5.49 21.37 -6.43
C ASN A 33 -4.98 21.43 -4.98
N SER A 34 -5.89 21.54 -4.01
CA SER A 34 -5.57 21.72 -2.60
C SER A 34 -5.71 20.42 -1.82
N PHE A 35 -4.84 20.25 -0.85
CA PHE A 35 -4.78 19.09 0.01
C PHE A 35 -4.43 19.49 1.43
N GLU A 36 -4.85 18.67 2.39
CA GLU A 36 -4.50 18.86 3.80
C GLU A 36 -3.64 17.72 4.30
N ILE A 37 -2.68 18.07 5.15
CA ILE A 37 -1.87 17.14 5.93
C ILE A 37 -2.19 17.41 7.40
N SER A 38 -2.68 16.40 8.10
CA SER A 38 -2.96 16.51 9.53
C SER A 38 -1.86 15.83 10.33
N THR A 39 -1.39 16.51 11.36
CA THR A 39 -0.65 15.96 12.50
C THR A 39 -1.59 15.95 13.72
N PRO A 40 -1.23 15.31 14.85
CA PRO A 40 -2.03 15.37 16.08
C PRO A 40 -2.27 16.80 16.56
N ASP A 41 -1.29 17.67 16.38
CA ASP A 41 -1.31 19.03 16.92
C ASP A 41 -1.78 20.09 15.90
N THR A 42 -1.70 19.82 14.59
CA THR A 42 -1.91 20.85 13.57
C THR A 42 -2.42 20.26 12.25
N THR A 43 -3.24 21.04 11.53
CA THR A 43 -3.63 20.71 10.15
C THR A 43 -3.04 21.75 9.20
N PHE A 44 -2.25 21.29 8.24
CA PHE A 44 -1.63 22.11 7.20
C PHE A 44 -2.48 22.07 5.94
N LEU A 45 -2.86 23.23 5.41
CA LEU A 45 -3.55 23.36 4.12
C LEU A 45 -2.54 23.80 3.06
N LEU A 46 -2.32 22.96 2.06
CA LEU A 46 -1.40 23.18 0.96
C LEU A 46 -2.15 23.16 -0.37
N TYR A 47 -1.55 23.76 -1.39
CA TYR A 47 -2.04 23.72 -2.76
C TYR A 47 -0.88 23.48 -3.72
N ALA A 48 -1.16 22.84 -4.85
CA ALA A 48 -0.23 22.65 -5.95
C ALA A 48 -0.69 23.43 -7.18
N ASP A 49 0.20 23.63 -8.15
CA ASP A 49 -0.15 24.32 -9.39
C ASP A 49 -0.98 23.41 -10.30
N THR A 50 -0.68 22.11 -10.31
CA THR A 50 -1.38 21.11 -11.12
C THR A 50 -2.06 20.02 -10.28
N GLU A 51 -3.09 19.39 -10.86
CA GLU A 51 -3.76 18.24 -10.24
C GLU A 51 -2.82 17.04 -10.13
N LYS A 52 -1.98 16.82 -11.14
CA LYS A 52 -0.96 15.77 -11.12
C LYS A 52 0.00 15.94 -9.93
N GLU A 53 0.49 17.15 -9.69
CA GLU A 53 1.37 17.41 -8.55
C GLU A 53 0.65 17.19 -7.23
N LYS A 54 -0.61 17.62 -7.09
CA LYS A 54 -1.42 17.30 -5.91
C LYS A 54 -1.44 15.79 -5.66
N ASP A 55 -1.76 15.00 -6.68
CA ASP A 55 -1.86 13.55 -6.54
C ASP A 55 -0.51 12.89 -6.22
N ASP A 56 0.58 13.37 -6.84
CA ASP A 56 1.95 12.95 -6.53
C ASP A 56 2.31 13.28 -5.07
N TRP A 57 1.95 14.46 -4.57
CA TRP A 57 2.14 14.88 -3.18
C TRP A 57 1.34 14.00 -2.21
N ILE A 58 0.05 13.79 -2.46
CA ILE A 58 -0.82 12.94 -1.64
C ILE A 58 -0.25 11.51 -1.58
N GLY A 59 0.13 10.95 -2.73
CA GLY A 59 0.68 9.60 -2.83
C GLY A 59 2.04 9.46 -2.12
N SER A 60 2.93 10.44 -2.27
CA SER A 60 4.25 10.42 -1.65
C SER A 60 4.19 10.58 -0.13
N VAL A 61 3.38 11.53 0.34
CA VAL A 61 3.17 11.79 1.77
C VAL A 61 2.45 10.61 2.43
N GLY A 62 1.40 10.08 1.80
CA GLY A 62 0.66 8.93 2.33
C GLY A 62 1.54 7.70 2.48
N LYS A 63 2.39 7.40 1.49
CA LYS A 63 3.38 6.32 1.59
C LYS A 63 4.41 6.57 2.69
N SER A 64 4.81 7.82 2.91
CA SER A 64 5.79 8.17 3.95
C SER A 64 5.20 8.01 5.36
N ILE A 65 3.96 8.45 5.58
CA ILE A 65 3.22 8.25 6.83
C ILE A 65 3.17 6.77 7.20
N VAL A 66 2.74 5.92 6.26
CA VAL A 66 2.65 4.46 6.46
C VAL A 66 4.02 3.84 6.77
N ARG A 67 5.10 4.30 6.13
CA ARG A 67 6.46 3.82 6.42
C ARG A 67 6.93 4.22 7.81
N CYS A 68 6.55 5.41 8.28
CA CYS A 68 6.96 5.93 9.59
C CYS A 68 6.13 5.34 10.74
N SER A 69 4.87 4.98 10.51
CA SER A 69 3.98 4.41 11.52
C SER A 69 4.26 2.92 11.77
N SER A 70 5.46 2.55 12.23
CA SER A 70 5.86 1.30 12.92
C SER A 70 5.42 -0.10 12.42
N THR A 71 4.66 -0.27 11.33
CA THR A 71 4.22 -1.59 10.85
C THR A 71 5.23 -2.25 9.90
N TYR A 72 6.24 -1.51 9.44
CA TYR A 72 7.35 -2.04 8.66
C TYR A 72 8.69 -1.74 9.35
N HIS A 73 8.90 -2.36 10.51
CA HIS A 73 10.23 -2.88 10.78
C HIS A 73 10.49 -3.96 9.72
N ARG A 74 10.81 -3.56 8.48
CA ARG A 74 11.49 -4.45 7.55
C ARG A 74 12.80 -4.74 8.24
N ASN A 75 12.82 -5.87 8.93
CA ASN A 75 14.04 -6.57 9.30
C ASN A 75 14.73 -6.83 7.96
N ALA A 76 15.48 -5.83 7.48
CA ALA A 76 16.31 -5.91 6.30
C ALA A 76 17.53 -6.73 6.71
N GLY A 77 17.29 -8.01 7.00
CA GLY A 77 18.32 -9.02 7.07
C GLY A 77 19.03 -9.03 5.72
N SER A 78 20.27 -8.54 5.72
CA SER A 78 21.41 -9.22 5.12
C SER A 78 21.09 -10.06 3.87
N ALA A 79 20.93 -9.41 2.72
CA ALA A 79 21.15 -10.08 1.43
C ALA A 79 22.64 -10.00 1.08
N GLN A 80 23.48 -10.62 1.92
CA GLN A 80 24.85 -10.99 1.60
C GLN A 80 24.96 -12.52 1.69
N GLY A 81 25.30 -13.15 0.57
CA GLY A 81 25.91 -14.48 0.54
C GLY A 81 24.97 -15.69 0.60
N ALA A 82 24.71 -16.29 -0.57
CA ALA A 82 24.71 -17.75 -0.72
C ALA A 82 24.85 -18.09 -2.21
N GLN A 83 26.09 -18.34 -2.64
CA GLN A 83 26.39 -19.08 -3.86
C GLN A 83 25.72 -20.46 -3.75
N GLN A 84 24.82 -20.78 -4.68
CA GLN A 84 24.36 -22.15 -4.87
C GLN A 84 25.47 -22.94 -5.56
N GLN A 85 26.25 -23.67 -4.76
CA GLN A 85 27.09 -24.76 -5.24
C GLN A 85 26.15 -25.87 -5.75
N GLN A 86 26.16 -26.12 -7.05
CA GLN A 86 25.40 -27.22 -7.67
C GLN A 86 25.90 -28.57 -7.14
N ASN A 87 24.97 -29.39 -6.65
CA ASN A 87 25.23 -30.76 -6.21
C ASN A 87 24.86 -31.72 -7.37
N PRO A 88 25.82 -32.45 -7.99
CA PRO A 88 25.58 -33.13 -9.28
C PRO A 88 25.00 -34.54 -9.16
N ASN A 89 24.15 -34.84 -8.17
CA ASN A 89 23.68 -36.23 -8.01
C ASN A 89 22.21 -36.36 -7.59
N GLN A 90 21.30 -35.87 -8.43
CA GLN A 90 19.91 -36.33 -8.39
C GLN A 90 19.63 -37.20 -9.60
N GLN A 91 19.54 -38.51 -9.35
CA GLN A 91 19.12 -39.52 -10.29
C GLN A 91 17.66 -39.30 -10.67
N GLN A 92 17.44 -39.13 -11.97
CA GLN A 92 16.15 -38.91 -12.61
C GLN A 92 15.37 -40.23 -12.65
N TYR A 93 14.24 -40.32 -11.93
CA TYR A 93 13.29 -41.43 -12.08
C TYR A 93 12.37 -41.14 -13.28
N PRO A 94 12.13 -42.11 -14.18
CA PRO A 94 11.33 -41.89 -15.38
C PRO A 94 9.82 -41.81 -15.09
N LEU A 95 9.15 -40.85 -15.73
CA LEU A 95 7.68 -40.73 -15.82
C LEU A 95 7.12 -41.96 -16.53
N SER A 96 6.39 -42.81 -15.82
CA SER A 96 5.54 -43.82 -16.45
C SER A 96 4.08 -43.64 -16.01
N GLN A 97 3.27 -43.33 -17.01
CA GLN A 97 1.81 -43.54 -17.12
C GLN A 97 0.90 -42.54 -16.41
N GLN A 98 0.53 -41.48 -17.14
CA GLN A 98 -0.71 -40.74 -16.89
C GLN A 98 -1.87 -41.56 -17.46
N GLN A 99 -2.74 -42.06 -16.60
CA GLN A 99 -4.09 -42.49 -16.96
C GLN A 99 -5.03 -41.30 -16.70
N PRO A 100 -6.00 -40.99 -17.57
CA PRO A 100 -6.94 -39.89 -17.35
C PRO A 100 -7.92 -40.28 -16.22
N TYR A 101 -8.09 -39.41 -15.24
CA TYR A 101 -9.23 -39.51 -14.32
C TYR A 101 -10.46 -38.99 -15.07
N GLU A 102 -11.34 -39.90 -15.46
CA GLU A 102 -12.70 -39.59 -15.85
C GLU A 102 -13.45 -39.17 -14.58
N GLN A 103 -13.87 -37.90 -14.51
CA GLN A 103 -14.79 -37.40 -13.49
C GLN A 103 -16.12 -37.13 -14.19
N ASP A 104 -16.90 -38.19 -14.35
CA ASP A 104 -18.35 -38.10 -14.50
C ASP A 104 -18.99 -38.19 -13.11
N ASP A 105 -20.09 -37.44 -12.93
CA ASP A 105 -21.01 -37.40 -11.78
C ASP A 105 -20.43 -36.67 -10.52
N ASP A 106 -20.96 -35.55 -10.01
CA ASP A 106 -22.35 -35.23 -9.68
C ASP A 106 -22.58 -33.70 -9.54
N ASP A 107 -23.50 -33.14 -10.34
CA ASP A 107 -24.18 -31.88 -10.03
C ASP A 107 -25.14 -32.10 -8.84
N ILE A 108 -24.68 -31.89 -7.60
CA ILE A 108 -25.58 -31.70 -6.44
C ILE A 108 -25.54 -30.23 -6.02
N TRP A 109 -26.58 -29.55 -6.49
CA TRP A 109 -27.00 -28.21 -6.13
C TRP A 109 -27.02 -27.97 -4.61
N SER A 110 -26.49 -26.80 -4.23
CA SER A 110 -26.61 -26.06 -2.97
C SER A 110 -27.71 -26.50 -2.00
N ASN A 111 -27.31 -26.95 -0.82
CA ASN A 111 -28.16 -27.07 0.36
C ASN A 111 -28.36 -25.68 1.01
N ASP A 112 -29.12 -24.81 0.35
CA ASP A 112 -29.72 -23.60 0.96
C ASP A 112 -31.05 -24.00 1.58
N GLY A 113 -31.09 -24.21 2.90
CA GLY A 113 -32.35 -24.60 3.54
C GLY A 113 -32.35 -24.97 5.02
N ASN A 114 -31.42 -24.49 5.84
CA ASN A 114 -31.58 -24.61 7.30
C ASN A 114 -31.88 -23.24 7.93
N GLU A 115 -33.17 -22.94 7.94
CA GLU A 115 -33.83 -21.92 8.74
C GLU A 115 -33.59 -22.17 10.23
N TYR A 116 -32.75 -21.34 10.85
CA TYR A 116 -32.79 -21.11 12.29
C TYR A 116 -33.05 -19.64 12.53
N PHE A 117 -34.32 -19.27 12.67
CA PHE A 117 -34.70 -18.10 13.47
C PHE A 117 -35.82 -18.48 14.43
N ASN A 118 -35.48 -18.35 15.71
CA ASN A 118 -36.37 -18.49 16.86
C ASN A 118 -37.17 -17.19 17.07
N ASP A 119 -38.34 -17.37 17.69
CA ASP A 119 -39.36 -16.41 18.18
C ASP A 119 -40.25 -15.67 17.16
#